data_AF-A0A7C6ACJ2-F1
#
_entry.id   AF-A0A7C6ACJ2-F1
#
_cell.length_a   1.000
_cell.length_b   1.000
_cell.length_c   1.000
_cell.angle_alpha   90.00
_cell.angle_beta   90.00
_cell.angle_gamma   90.00
#
_symmetry.space_group_name_H-M   'P 1'
#
loop_
_entity.id
_entity.type
_entity.pdbx_description
1 polymer ?
#
loop_
_entity_poly.entity_id
_entity_poly.type
_entity_poly.pdbx_seq_one_letter_code
_entity_poly.pdbx_strand_id
1 'polypeptide(L)'
;MKKTFSMLKTVYYYLKSSYHIWKVRRLQEDDLVYTTKTNVQIGVYPGRKPESPYDFIVKFREPGKRERTPAHVHLIVEMYVKYAHNPSLTLQLKEHILKMFTQIKPINSFPPSLQFFRPEHIEPFKDLDKVGEFTVEFLLVVTELMAIQEKTNYPEGSLTESLYKDFGVKDRFSVIQKAVLKRLR
;
A
#
# COMPACT_ATOMS: atom_id res chain seq x y z
N MET A 1 -34.81 -29.66 26.99
CA MET A 1 -34.96 -29.72 25.51
C MET A 1 -34.76 -28.38 24.80
N LYS A 2 -35.36 -27.25 25.23
CA LYS A 2 -35.20 -25.95 24.53
C LYS A 2 -33.74 -25.42 24.51
N LYS A 3 -32.97 -25.60 25.60
CA LYS A 3 -31.56 -25.17 25.69
C LYS A 3 -30.63 -25.94 24.73
N THR A 4 -30.81 -27.25 24.61
CA THR A 4 -29.96 -28.09 23.75
C THR A 4 -30.20 -27.80 22.26
N PHE A 5 -31.46 -27.57 21.86
CA PHE A 5 -31.80 -27.16 20.51
C PHE A 5 -31.23 -25.77 20.16
N SER A 6 -31.29 -24.81 21.11
CA SER A 6 -30.67 -23.49 20.93
C SER A 6 -29.15 -23.59 20.76
N MET A 7 -28.48 -24.46 21.51
CA MET A 7 -27.03 -24.64 21.42
C MET A 7 -26.62 -25.21 20.06
N LEU A 8 -27.33 -26.24 19.57
CA LEU A 8 -27.10 -26.81 18.23
C LEU A 8 -27.29 -25.78 17.13
N LYS A 9 -28.31 -24.91 17.24
CA LYS A 9 -28.56 -23.82 16.29
C LYS A 9 -27.41 -22.80 16.30
N THR A 10 -26.89 -22.43 17.47
CA THR A 10 -25.71 -21.55 17.59
C THR A 10 -24.47 -22.17 16.95
N VAL A 11 -24.20 -23.44 17.23
CA VAL A 11 -23.06 -24.15 16.63
C VAL A 11 -23.19 -24.23 15.11
N TYR A 12 -24.38 -24.53 14.59
CA TYR A 12 -24.65 -24.54 13.15
C TYR A 12 -24.35 -23.19 12.49
N TYR A 13 -24.86 -22.08 13.04
CA TYR A 13 -24.59 -20.75 12.46
C TYR A 13 -23.14 -20.30 12.64
N TYR A 14 -22.49 -20.68 13.73
CA TYR A 14 -21.06 -20.42 13.94
C TYR A 14 -20.22 -21.15 12.88
N LEU A 15 -20.46 -22.44 12.67
CA LEU A 15 -19.75 -23.24 11.66
C LEU A 15 -20.06 -22.74 10.25
N LYS A 16 -21.32 -22.43 9.92
CA LYS A 16 -21.72 -21.87 8.62
C LYS A 16 -21.03 -20.53 8.34
N SER A 17 -21.00 -19.63 9.33
CA SER A 17 -20.30 -18.34 9.22
C SER A 17 -18.79 -18.54 9.06
N SER A 18 -18.20 -19.46 9.82
CA SER A 18 -16.77 -19.77 9.76
C SER A 18 -16.38 -20.35 8.41
N TYR A 19 -17.21 -21.24 7.85
CA TYR A 19 -17.03 -21.77 6.50
C TYR A 19 -17.13 -20.67 5.43
N HIS A 20 -18.11 -19.77 5.52
CA HIS A 20 -18.20 -18.63 4.59
C HIS A 20 -16.97 -17.72 4.70
N ILE A 21 -16.52 -17.38 5.91
CA ILE A 21 -15.31 -16.57 6.13
C ILE A 21 -14.09 -17.26 5.54
N TRP A 22 -13.92 -18.55 5.79
CA TRP A 22 -12.79 -19.32 5.27
C TRP A 22 -12.82 -19.43 3.74
N LYS A 23 -13.98 -19.67 3.14
CA LYS A 23 -14.16 -19.73 1.68
C LYS A 23 -13.82 -18.39 1.03
N VAL A 24 -14.30 -17.28 1.60
CA VAL A 24 -13.97 -15.92 1.13
C VAL A 24 -12.48 -15.64 1.27
N ARG A 25 -11.85 -16.00 2.40
CA ARG A 25 -10.40 -15.85 2.59
C ARG A 25 -9.58 -16.63 1.58
N ARG A 26 -10.02 -17.83 1.19
CA ARG A 26 -9.31 -18.65 0.22
C ARG A 26 -9.39 -18.08 -1.21
N LEU A 27 -10.48 -17.38 -1.53
CA LEU A 27 -10.64 -16.65 -2.80
C LEU A 27 -9.84 -15.32 -2.82
N GLN A 28 -9.28 -14.87 -1.69
CA GLN A 28 -8.46 -13.64 -1.62
C GLN A 28 -7.00 -13.86 -2.00
N GLU A 29 -6.53 -15.10 -2.14
CA GLU A 29 -5.16 -15.39 -2.63
C GLU A 29 -4.96 -14.90 -4.07
N ASP A 30 -6.05 -14.76 -4.83
CA ASP A 30 -6.03 -14.36 -6.25
C ASP A 30 -5.67 -12.88 -6.47
N ASP A 31 -5.74 -12.02 -5.43
CA ASP A 31 -5.45 -10.59 -5.56
C ASP A 31 -3.99 -10.21 -5.17
N LEU A 32 -3.08 -11.19 -5.19
CA LEU A 32 -1.65 -10.96 -5.00
C LEU A 32 -1.06 -10.25 -6.23
N VAL A 33 -0.54 -9.03 -6.05
CA VAL A 33 0.02 -8.22 -7.14
C VAL A 33 1.53 -8.46 -7.28
N TYR A 34 2.24 -8.56 -6.15
CA TYR A 34 3.70 -8.67 -6.16
C TYR A 34 4.22 -9.40 -4.93
N THR A 35 5.32 -10.12 -5.09
CA THR A 35 6.10 -10.68 -3.96
C THR A 35 7.53 -10.18 -4.08
N THR A 36 8.01 -9.50 -3.03
CA THR A 36 9.37 -8.96 -2.99
C THR A 36 10.42 -10.08 -2.84
N LYS A 37 11.69 -9.76 -3.07
CA LYS A 37 12.81 -10.70 -2.81
C LYS A 37 12.87 -11.15 -1.34
N THR A 38 12.37 -10.32 -0.42
CA THR A 38 12.28 -10.62 1.02
C THR A 38 11.02 -11.40 1.41
N ASN A 39 10.29 -11.96 0.43
CA ASN A 39 9.04 -12.70 0.62
C ASN A 39 7.91 -11.87 1.26
N VAL A 40 7.93 -10.53 1.07
CA VAL A 40 6.80 -9.68 1.44
C VAL A 40 5.75 -9.78 0.34
N GLN A 41 4.58 -10.28 0.70
CA GLN A 41 3.44 -10.39 -0.21
C GLN A 41 2.70 -9.07 -0.24
N ILE A 42 2.47 -8.51 -1.41
CA ILE A 42 1.72 -7.27 -1.63
C ILE A 42 0.49 -7.61 -2.45
N GLY A 43 -0.68 -7.43 -1.85
CA GLY A 43 -1.98 -7.73 -2.45
C GLY A 43 -2.90 -6.53 -2.42
N VAL A 44 -3.99 -6.64 -3.17
CA VAL A 44 -5.03 -5.62 -3.27
C VAL A 44 -6.38 -6.21 -2.91
N TYR A 45 -7.30 -5.37 -2.47
CA TYR A 45 -8.65 -5.79 -2.09
C TYR A 45 -9.64 -4.78 -2.63
N PRO A 46 -10.86 -5.19 -3.03
CA PRO A 46 -11.89 -4.24 -3.44
C PRO A 46 -12.15 -3.20 -2.34
N GLY A 47 -12.10 -1.95 -2.75
CA GLY A 47 -12.36 -0.80 -1.92
C GLY A 47 -13.86 -0.54 -1.77
N ARG A 48 -14.20 0.58 -1.14
CA ARG A 48 -15.61 0.96 -0.87
C ARG A 48 -15.88 2.45 -1.11
N LYS A 49 -14.91 3.17 -1.67
CA LYS A 49 -15.08 4.59 -1.96
C LYS A 49 -16.12 4.76 -3.07
N PRO A 50 -17.12 5.66 -2.88
CA PRO A 50 -18.14 5.90 -3.90
C PRO A 50 -17.61 6.58 -5.16
N GLU A 51 -16.42 7.19 -5.10
CA GLU A 51 -15.82 7.97 -6.18
C GLU A 51 -15.47 7.12 -7.42
N SER A 52 -15.16 5.83 -7.24
CA SER A 52 -14.87 4.92 -8.36
C SER A 52 -15.31 3.48 -8.06
N PRO A 53 -15.92 2.76 -9.04
CA PRO A 53 -16.23 1.34 -8.89
C PRO A 53 -14.98 0.45 -8.85
N TYR A 54 -13.81 1.01 -9.18
CA TYR A 54 -12.52 0.32 -9.18
C TYR A 54 -11.62 0.75 -8.01
N ASP A 55 -12.19 1.33 -6.94
CA ASP A 55 -11.44 1.56 -5.71
C ASP A 55 -10.85 0.24 -5.17
N PHE A 56 -9.67 0.33 -4.59
CA PHE A 56 -9.02 -0.80 -3.95
C PHE A 56 -8.23 -0.38 -2.72
N ILE A 57 -7.86 -1.37 -1.91
CA ILE A 57 -7.05 -1.20 -0.71
C ILE A 57 -5.79 -2.03 -0.89
N VAL A 58 -4.64 -1.38 -0.83
CA VAL A 58 -3.34 -2.06 -0.82
C VAL A 58 -3.13 -2.66 0.56
N LYS A 59 -2.63 -3.90 0.60
CA LYS A 59 -2.14 -4.52 1.82
C LYS A 59 -0.86 -5.28 1.57
N PHE A 60 -0.10 -5.48 2.64
CA PHE A 60 1.12 -6.26 2.59
C PHE A 60 1.23 -7.19 3.79
N ARG A 61 1.92 -8.31 3.61
CA ARG A 61 2.23 -9.29 4.64
C ARG A 61 3.70 -9.67 4.58
N GLU A 62 4.42 -9.33 5.63
CA GLU A 62 5.79 -9.79 5.82
C GLU A 62 5.81 -11.24 6.35
N PRO A 63 6.88 -12.02 6.10
CA PRO A 63 7.00 -13.39 6.59
C PRO A 63 6.80 -13.47 8.11
N GLY A 64 5.89 -14.35 8.54
CA GLY A 64 5.58 -14.57 9.96
C GLY A 64 4.84 -13.43 10.66
N LYS A 65 4.53 -12.32 9.97
CA LYS A 65 3.77 -11.19 10.54
C LYS A 65 2.33 -11.18 10.02
N ARG A 66 1.49 -10.42 10.74
CA ARG A 66 0.10 -10.15 10.30
C ARG A 66 0.11 -9.21 9.09
N GLU A 67 -0.90 -9.36 8.26
CA GLU A 67 -1.18 -8.44 7.16
C GLU A 67 -1.49 -7.03 7.68
N ARG A 68 -0.97 -6.02 6.98
CA ARG A 68 -1.09 -4.60 7.32
C ARG A 68 -1.46 -3.79 6.08
N THR A 69 -2.01 -2.59 6.30
CA THR A 69 -2.26 -1.60 5.25
C THR A 69 -1.14 -0.56 5.31
N PRO A 70 -0.48 -0.23 4.19
CA PRO A 70 0.52 0.82 4.16
C PRO A 70 -0.16 2.18 4.37
N ALA A 71 0.52 3.07 5.09
CA ALA A 71 0.06 4.43 5.34
C ALA A 71 1.10 5.42 4.80
N HIS A 72 0.65 6.56 4.29
CA HIS A 72 1.52 7.61 3.77
C HIS A 72 2.61 8.01 4.76
N VAL A 73 2.24 8.13 6.05
CA VAL A 73 3.20 8.46 7.12
C VAL A 73 4.32 7.43 7.23
N HIS A 74 4.04 6.13 7.07
CA HIS A 74 5.07 5.10 7.14
C HIS A 74 6.06 5.25 5.97
N LEU A 75 5.57 5.50 4.76
CA LEU A 75 6.42 5.71 3.58
C LEU A 75 7.29 6.96 3.73
N ILE A 76 6.72 8.07 4.19
CA ILE A 76 7.46 9.33 4.35
C ILE A 76 8.48 9.27 5.49
N VAL A 77 8.15 8.64 6.61
CA VAL A 77 9.11 8.43 7.70
C VAL A 77 10.27 7.56 7.23
N GLU A 78 9.98 6.50 6.48
CA GLU A 78 11.00 5.63 5.89
C GLU A 78 11.92 6.41 4.94
N MET A 79 11.36 7.28 4.08
CA MET A 79 12.15 8.17 3.22
C MET A 79 13.06 9.08 4.05
N TYR A 80 12.62 9.60 5.21
CA TYR A 80 13.48 10.42 6.08
C TYR A 80 14.61 9.62 6.74
N VAL A 81 14.38 8.35 7.10
CA VAL A 81 15.44 7.45 7.60
C VAL A 81 16.50 7.25 6.52
N LYS A 82 16.08 6.96 5.29
CA LYS A 82 16.97 6.80 4.14
C LYS A 82 17.69 8.11 3.79
N TYR A 83 17.02 9.25 3.89
CA TYR A 83 17.62 10.57 3.69
C TYR A 83 18.68 10.91 4.73
N ALA A 84 18.46 10.55 6.00
CA ALA A 84 19.47 10.74 7.04
C ALA A 84 20.73 9.90 6.78
N HIS A 85 20.60 8.74 6.13
CA HIS A 85 21.72 7.90 5.73
C HIS A 85 22.45 8.41 4.48
N ASN A 86 21.71 8.70 3.40
CA ASN A 86 22.26 9.22 2.16
C ASN A 86 21.30 10.23 1.51
N PRO A 87 21.47 11.54 1.78
CA PRO A 87 20.58 12.58 1.27
C PRO A 87 20.51 12.63 -0.26
N SER A 88 21.67 12.57 -0.92
CA SER A 88 21.77 12.70 -2.37
C SER A 88 21.05 11.57 -3.08
N LEU A 89 21.32 10.32 -2.67
CA LEU A 89 20.70 9.15 -3.29
C LEU A 89 19.20 9.08 -3.00
N THR A 90 18.76 9.50 -1.81
CA THR A 90 17.34 9.54 -1.46
C THR A 90 16.57 10.60 -2.25
N LEU A 91 17.19 11.74 -2.55
CA LEU A 91 16.59 12.74 -3.44
C LEU A 91 16.47 12.21 -4.88
N GLN A 92 17.43 11.42 -5.36
CA GLN A 92 17.30 10.76 -6.66
C GLN A 92 16.16 9.73 -6.68
N LEU A 93 15.97 8.97 -5.59
CA LEU A 93 14.83 8.08 -5.42
C LEU A 93 13.51 8.86 -5.43
N LYS A 94 13.45 9.99 -4.72
CA LYS A 94 12.30 10.92 -4.73
C LYS A 94 11.96 11.37 -6.15
N GLU A 95 12.95 11.79 -6.94
CA GLU A 95 12.73 12.20 -8.35
C GLU A 95 12.26 11.03 -9.22
N HIS A 96 12.77 9.82 -9.01
CA HIS A 96 12.29 8.62 -9.70
C HIS A 96 10.81 8.34 -9.39
N ILE A 97 10.40 8.48 -8.13
CA ILE A 97 9.00 8.36 -7.70
C ILE A 97 8.13 9.47 -8.32
N LEU A 98 8.61 10.72 -8.34
CA LEU A 98 7.89 11.82 -9.01
C LEU A 98 7.72 11.59 -10.51
N LYS A 99 8.72 11.02 -11.18
CA LYS A 99 8.61 10.60 -12.58
C LYS A 99 7.52 9.54 -12.75
N MET A 100 7.46 8.54 -11.86
CA MET A 100 6.39 7.53 -11.86
C MET A 100 5.00 8.16 -11.82
N PHE A 101 4.78 9.16 -10.94
CA PHE A 101 3.51 9.88 -10.86
C PHE A 101 3.06 10.49 -12.18
N THR A 102 3.98 10.98 -13.03
CA THR A 102 3.62 11.56 -14.34
C THR A 102 3.15 10.51 -15.35
N GLN A 103 3.52 9.24 -15.17
CA GLN A 103 3.30 8.16 -16.15
C GLN A 103 2.11 7.27 -15.82
N ILE A 104 1.82 7.06 -14.53
CA ILE A 104 0.71 6.22 -14.09
C ILE A 104 -0.66 6.83 -14.44
N LYS A 105 -1.63 5.96 -14.73
CA LYS A 105 -3.00 6.31 -15.09
C LYS A 105 -4.01 5.66 -14.13
N PRO A 106 -5.21 6.25 -13.96
CA PRO A 106 -6.34 5.61 -13.29
C PRO A 106 -6.64 4.23 -13.89
N ILE A 107 -7.11 3.28 -13.07
CA ILE A 107 -7.55 1.97 -13.54
C ILE A 107 -9.06 1.96 -13.82
N ASN A 108 -9.45 1.07 -14.72
CA ASN A 108 -10.84 0.79 -15.09
C ASN A 108 -11.19 -0.71 -14.97
N SER A 109 -10.37 -1.46 -14.23
CA SER A 109 -10.53 -2.88 -13.97
C SER A 109 -9.83 -3.26 -12.67
N PHE A 110 -10.31 -4.32 -12.02
CA PHE A 110 -9.71 -4.90 -10.81
C PHE A 110 -9.36 -6.37 -11.08
N PRO A 111 -8.20 -6.87 -10.63
CA PRO A 111 -7.17 -6.17 -9.84
C PRO A 111 -6.31 -5.20 -10.68
N PRO A 112 -5.73 -4.15 -10.06
CA PRO A 112 -4.72 -3.30 -10.69
C PRO A 112 -3.45 -4.08 -11.04
N SER A 113 -2.78 -3.64 -12.12
CA SER A 113 -1.40 -4.02 -12.44
C SER A 113 -0.45 -2.85 -12.18
N LEU A 114 0.83 -3.17 -11.92
CA LEU A 114 1.90 -2.19 -11.94
C LEU A 114 2.10 -1.69 -13.38
N GLN A 115 2.18 -0.37 -13.54
CA GLN A 115 2.28 0.34 -14.81
C GLN A 115 3.69 0.88 -15.07
N PHE A 116 4.46 1.15 -14.01
CA PHE A 116 5.77 1.81 -14.10
C PHE A 116 6.90 0.96 -13.53
N PHE A 117 6.72 0.37 -12.34
CA PHE A 117 7.76 -0.37 -11.65
C PHE A 117 8.33 -1.51 -12.49
N ARG A 118 9.66 -1.63 -12.44
CA ARG A 118 10.40 -2.77 -12.96
C ARG A 118 11.53 -3.12 -11.98
N PRO A 119 11.95 -4.38 -11.89
CA PRO A 119 13.01 -4.79 -10.96
C PRO A 119 14.31 -3.99 -11.12
N GLU A 120 14.64 -3.56 -12.35
CA GLU A 120 15.86 -2.79 -12.63
C GLU A 120 15.84 -1.40 -12.00
N HIS A 121 14.66 -0.86 -11.66
CA HIS A 121 14.53 0.44 -11.00
C HIS A 121 15.09 0.44 -9.57
N ILE A 122 15.31 -0.74 -8.98
CA ILE A 122 15.85 -0.87 -7.62
C ILE A 122 17.37 -0.64 -7.60
N GLU A 123 18.07 -1.10 -8.65
CA GLU A 123 19.53 -1.20 -8.66
C GLU A 123 20.27 0.11 -8.34
N PRO A 124 19.87 1.28 -8.88
CA PRO A 124 20.53 2.54 -8.55
C PRO A 124 20.47 2.90 -7.06
N PHE A 125 19.45 2.42 -6.34
CA PHE A 125 19.10 2.85 -4.99
C PHE A 125 19.36 1.79 -3.92
N LYS A 126 19.89 0.61 -4.28
CA LYS A 126 20.10 -0.53 -3.36
C LYS A 126 20.88 -0.19 -2.10
N ASP A 127 21.75 0.82 -2.15
CA ASP A 127 22.52 1.28 -0.98
C ASP A 127 21.61 1.77 0.15
N LEU A 128 20.43 2.31 -0.20
CA LEU A 128 19.42 2.75 0.76
C LEU A 128 18.74 1.60 1.52
N ASP A 129 18.91 0.35 1.09
CA ASP A 129 18.38 -0.83 1.81
C ASP A 129 19.20 -1.18 3.06
N LYS A 130 20.34 -0.52 3.28
CA LYS A 130 21.14 -0.67 4.51
C LYS A 130 20.47 -0.12 5.75
N VAL A 131 19.46 0.74 5.60
CA VAL A 131 18.75 1.41 6.69
C VAL A 131 17.24 1.40 6.51
N GLY A 132 16.53 1.51 7.63
CA GLY A 132 15.07 1.58 7.66
C GLY A 132 14.40 0.21 7.69
N GLU A 133 13.07 0.20 7.80
CA GLU A 133 12.28 -1.05 7.89
C GLU A 133 11.90 -1.58 6.51
N PHE A 134 11.75 -0.71 5.51
CA PHE A 134 11.29 -1.10 4.19
C PHE A 134 12.39 -1.02 3.14
N THR A 135 12.44 -2.02 2.26
CA THR A 135 13.33 -2.00 1.11
C THR A 135 12.86 -0.98 0.08
N VAL A 136 13.77 -0.52 -0.79
CA VAL A 136 13.43 0.32 -1.95
C VAL A 136 12.44 -0.40 -2.86
N GLU A 137 12.61 -1.72 -3.05
CA GLU A 137 11.65 -2.56 -3.77
C GLU A 137 10.23 -2.40 -3.22
N PHE A 138 10.07 -2.55 -1.90
CA PHE A 138 8.79 -2.37 -1.24
C PHE A 138 8.25 -0.95 -1.43
N LEU A 139 9.10 0.07 -1.21
CA LEU A 139 8.71 1.47 -1.34
C LEU A 139 8.20 1.78 -2.74
N LEU A 140 8.90 1.35 -3.79
CA LEU A 140 8.50 1.62 -5.18
C LEU A 140 7.16 0.97 -5.52
N VAL A 141 7.00 -0.33 -5.22
CA VAL A 141 5.78 -1.08 -5.52
C VAL A 141 4.58 -0.51 -4.76
N VAL A 142 4.71 -0.30 -3.45
CA VAL A 142 3.60 0.18 -2.63
C VAL A 142 3.23 1.62 -2.98
N THR A 143 4.21 2.50 -3.19
CA THR A 143 3.95 3.90 -3.57
C THR A 143 3.21 3.96 -4.90
N GLU A 144 3.59 3.13 -5.87
CA GLU A 144 2.88 3.06 -7.15
C GLU A 144 1.43 2.61 -7.00
N LEU A 145 1.17 1.54 -6.25
CA LEU A 145 -0.20 1.07 -6.02
C LEU A 145 -1.05 2.10 -5.28
N MET A 146 -0.49 2.78 -4.27
CA MET A 146 -1.17 3.88 -3.59
C MET A 146 -1.46 5.04 -4.54
N ALA A 147 -0.52 5.38 -5.42
CA ALA A 147 -0.69 6.44 -6.40
C ALA A 147 -1.75 6.10 -7.45
N ILE A 148 -1.80 4.85 -7.94
CA ILE A 148 -2.86 4.36 -8.84
C ILE A 148 -4.21 4.45 -8.14
N GLN A 149 -4.29 4.05 -6.86
CA GLN A 149 -5.51 4.12 -6.06
C GLN A 149 -6.00 5.56 -5.90
N GLU A 150 -5.09 6.50 -5.60
CA GLU A 150 -5.44 7.91 -5.47
C GLU A 150 -5.91 8.50 -6.79
N LYS A 151 -5.20 8.28 -7.89
CA LYS A 151 -5.63 8.78 -9.21
C LYS A 151 -6.96 8.21 -9.67
N THR A 152 -7.25 6.95 -9.31
CA THR A 152 -8.51 6.28 -9.65
C THR A 152 -9.70 6.90 -8.92
N ASN A 153 -9.50 7.37 -7.69
CA ASN A 153 -10.57 7.98 -6.89
C ASN A 153 -10.59 9.51 -6.97
N TYR A 154 -9.44 10.13 -7.21
CA TYR A 154 -9.20 11.57 -7.11
C TYR A 154 -8.30 12.04 -8.27
N PRO A 155 -8.84 12.17 -9.49
CA PRO A 155 -8.04 12.52 -10.67
C PRO A 155 -7.44 13.94 -10.59
N GLU A 156 -8.05 14.83 -9.80
CA GLU A 156 -7.61 16.23 -9.67
C GLU A 156 -6.41 16.43 -8.73
N GLY A 157 -6.03 15.43 -7.92
CA GLY A 157 -4.90 15.57 -7.02
C GLY A 157 -4.56 14.34 -6.20
N SER A 158 -3.26 14.12 -6.00
CA SER A 158 -2.71 13.02 -5.18
C SER A 158 -2.03 13.57 -3.93
N LEU A 159 -2.49 13.11 -2.76
CA LEU A 159 -1.81 13.38 -1.49
C LEU A 159 -0.39 12.82 -1.56
N THR A 160 -0.25 11.59 -2.07
CA THR A 160 1.05 10.93 -2.22
C THR A 160 2.02 11.79 -3.03
N GLU A 161 1.65 12.22 -4.23
CA GLU A 161 2.50 13.07 -5.08
C GLU A 161 2.91 14.35 -4.35
N SER A 162 1.96 14.99 -3.68
CA SER A 162 2.19 16.24 -2.97
C SER A 162 3.15 16.06 -1.76
N LEU A 163 3.19 14.88 -1.14
CA LEU A 163 4.14 14.57 -0.07
C LEU A 163 5.56 14.42 -0.62
N TYR A 164 5.73 13.74 -1.75
CA TYR A 164 7.03 13.60 -2.40
C TYR A 164 7.55 14.91 -2.99
N LYS A 165 6.67 15.80 -3.47
CA LYS A 165 7.06 17.17 -3.87
C LYS A 165 7.58 18.00 -2.70
N ASP A 166 6.96 17.86 -1.53
CA ASP A 166 7.35 18.59 -0.32
C ASP A 166 8.60 18.00 0.36
N PHE A 167 8.88 16.71 0.14
CA PHE A 167 10.00 15.99 0.75
C PHE A 167 11.37 16.59 0.36
N GLY A 168 12.19 16.90 1.36
CA GLY A 168 13.51 17.53 1.17
C GLY A 168 13.46 19.02 0.78
N VAL A 169 12.25 19.61 0.70
CA VAL A 169 12.03 21.04 0.40
C VAL A 169 11.43 21.75 1.61
N LYS A 170 10.36 21.18 2.18
CA LYS A 170 9.70 21.71 3.37
C LYS A 170 10.28 21.11 4.65
N ASP A 171 9.97 21.77 5.77
CA ASP A 171 10.26 21.24 7.09
C ASP A 171 9.66 19.83 7.28
N ARG A 172 10.44 18.95 7.91
CA ARG A 172 10.12 17.53 8.05
C ARG A 172 8.83 17.28 8.83
N PHE A 173 8.58 18.07 9.89
CA PHE A 173 7.39 17.89 10.71
C PHE A 173 6.14 18.32 9.95
N SER A 174 6.25 19.37 9.13
CA SER A 174 5.17 19.79 8.23
C SER A 174 4.78 18.71 7.23
N VAL A 175 5.76 18.03 6.62
CA VAL A 175 5.50 16.93 5.67
C VAL A 175 4.91 15.72 6.38
N ILE A 176 5.44 15.33 7.55
CA ILE A 176 4.92 14.22 8.36
C ILE A 176 3.48 14.51 8.80
N GLN A 177 3.19 15.73 9.27
CA GLN A 177 1.84 16.14 9.68
C GLN A 177 0.87 16.04 8.51
N LYS A 178 1.26 16.49 7.31
CA LYS A 178 0.47 16.36 6.10
C LYS A 178 0.18 14.89 5.74
N ALA A 179 1.12 13.97 5.97
CA ALA A 179 0.95 12.55 5.71
C ALA A 179 -0.03 11.85 6.69
N VAL A 180 -0.20 12.42 7.88
CA VAL A 180 -1.16 11.94 8.90
C VAL A 180 -2.55 12.53 8.70
N LEU A 181 -2.64 13.72 8.09
CA LEU A 181 -3.89 14.44 7.93
C LEU A 181 -4.87 13.64 7.06
N LYS A 182 -5.79 12.94 7.72
CA LYS A 182 -6.97 12.39 7.05
C LYS A 182 -7.86 13.55 6.69
N ARG A 183 -8.41 13.55 5.47
CA ARG A 183 -9.45 14.50 5.07
C ARG A 183 -10.49 14.53 6.19
N LEU A 184 -10.63 15.66 6.88
CA LEU A 184 -11.77 15.91 7.75
C LEU A 184 -12.98 15.78 6.82
N ARG A 185 -13.83 14.78 7.10
CA ARG A 185 -15.08 14.59 6.37
C ARG A 185 -16.00 15.78 6.62
#